data_AF-A0A502KPJ7-F1
#
_entry.id   AF-A0A502KPJ7-F1
#
_cell.length_a   1.000
_cell.length_b   1.000
_cell.length_c   1.000
_cell.angle_alpha   90.00
_cell.angle_beta   90.00
_cell.angle_gamma   90.00
#
_symmetry.space_group_name_H-M   'P 1'
#
loop_
_entity.id
_entity.type
_entity.pdbx_description
1 polymer ?
#
loop_
_entity_poly.entity_id
_entity_poly.type
_entity_poly.pdbx_seq_one_letter_code
_entity_poly.pdbx_strand_id
1 'polypeptide(L)' 'MEFNTPQAIRKIKLSKQDNLLINGKKQCKLQAMTFALNYHRIDVTDTPYGLKIRGTVPVGM' A
#
# COMPACT_ATOMS: atom_id res chain seq x y z
N MET A 1 5.06 8.12 2.97
CA MET A 1 3.97 9.11 3.20
C MET A 1 2.74 8.36 3.62
N GLU A 2 2.09 8.77 4.71
CA GLU A 2 0.87 8.12 5.20
C GLU A 2 -0.36 8.60 4.44
N PHE A 3 -1.17 7.64 4.01
CA PHE A 3 -2.41 7.85 3.28
C PHE A 3 -3.55 7.12 3.99
N ASN A 4 -4.74 7.69 3.90
CA ASN A 4 -5.96 6.97 4.29
C ASN A 4 -6.24 5.84 3.31
N THR A 5 -6.97 4.81 3.73
CA THR A 5 -7.36 3.63 2.93
C THR A 5 -7.72 3.96 1.47
N PRO A 6 -8.69 4.86 1.17
CA PRO A 6 -9.07 5.14 -0.22
C PRO A 6 -7.96 5.84 -1.01
N GLN A 7 -7.17 6.71 -0.37
CA GLN A 7 -6.07 7.41 -1.01
C GLN A 7 -4.92 6.46 -1.34
N ALA A 8 -4.59 5.54 -0.42
CA ALA A 8 -3.59 4.51 -0.64
C ALA A 8 -4.00 3.57 -1.79
N ILE A 9 -5.25 3.10 -1.81
CA ILE A 9 -5.79 2.27 -2.90
C ILE A 9 -5.71 2.99 -4.24
N ARG A 10 -6.09 4.27 -4.29
CA ARG A 10 -5.99 5.08 -5.51
C ARG A 10 -4.54 5.19 -5.99
N LYS A 11 -3.58 5.41 -5.08
CA LYS A 11 -2.16 5.51 -5.41
C LYS A 11 -1.59 4.17 -5.91
N ILE A 12 -1.97 3.06 -5.27
CA ILE A 12 -1.61 1.70 -5.70
C ILE A 12 -2.17 1.40 -7.10
N LYS A 13 -3.42 1.76 -7.35
CA LYS A 13 -4.09 1.55 -8.65
C LYS A 13 -3.47 2.38 -9.77
N LEU A 14 -3.14 3.65 -9.49
CA LEU A 14 -2.51 4.56 -10.45
C LEU A 14 -1.00 4.33 -10.61
N SER A 15 -0.39 3.52 -9.73
CA SER A 15 1.02 3.21 -9.83
C SER A 15 1.32 2.40 -11.09
N LYS A 16 2.27 2.90 -11.88
CA LYS A 16 2.85 2.20 -13.03
C LYS A 16 3.91 1.18 -12.61
N GLN A 17 4.26 1.12 -11.32
CA GLN A 17 5.24 0.15 -10.82
C GLN A 17 4.58 -1.21 -10.61
N ASP A 18 5.16 -2.25 -11.21
CA ASP A 18 4.78 -3.65 -10.98
C ASP A 18 5.37 -4.22 -9.70
N ASN A 19 6.48 -3.65 -9.23
CA ASN A 19 7.10 -4.05 -7.97
C ASN A 19 6.43 -3.33 -6.79
N LEU A 20 5.44 -3.99 -6.20
CA LEU A 20 4.80 -3.57 -4.95
C LEU A 20 5.38 -4.38 -3.80
N LEU A 21 5.93 -3.69 -2.79
CA LEU A 21 6.54 -4.30 -1.62
C LEU A 21 5.67 -4.03 -0.39
N ILE A 22 4.83 -4.99 -0.02
CA ILE A 22 4.01 -4.91 1.19
C ILE A 22 4.81 -5.50 2.34
N ASN A 23 5.12 -4.71 3.38
CA ASN A 23 5.94 -5.13 4.51
C ASN A 23 7.27 -5.83 4.09
N GLY A 24 7.86 -5.38 2.98
CA GLY A 24 9.10 -5.95 2.44
C GLY A 24 8.93 -7.21 1.57
N LYS A 25 7.72 -7.74 1.42
CA LYS A 25 7.41 -8.85 0.51
C LYS A 25 6.87 -8.32 -0.82
N LYS A 26 7.38 -8.86 -1.94
CA LYS A 26 6.84 -8.55 -3.26
C LYS A 26 5.45 -9.16 -3.39
N GLN A 27 4.47 -8.31 -3.68
CA GLN A 27 3.07 -8.71 -3.82
C GLN A 27 2.46 -8.05 -5.06
N CYS A 28 1.32 -8.58 -5.50
CA CYS A 28 0.60 -8.02 -6.64
C CYS A 28 -0.33 -6.87 -6.22
N LYS A 29 -0.80 -6.09 -7.21
CA LYS A 29 -1.74 -4.97 -7.02
C LYS A 29 -2.99 -5.36 -6.22
N LEU A 30 -3.55 -6.54 -6.49
CA LEU A 30 -4.73 -7.02 -5.78
C LEU A 30 -4.47 -7.19 -4.28
N GLN A 31 -3.36 -7.84 -3.93
CA GLN A 31 -2.98 -8.03 -2.53
C GLN A 31 -2.66 -6.71 -1.84
N ALA A 32 -2.07 -5.74 -2.55
CA ALA A 32 -1.84 -4.40 -2.05
C ALA A 32 -3.14 -3.65 -1.72
N MET A 33 -4.17 -3.80 -2.56
CA MET A 33 -5.48 -3.22 -2.33
C MET A 33 -6.21 -3.91 -1.17
N THR A 34 -6.20 -5.24 -1.09
CA THR A 34 -6.76 -5.99 0.03
C THR A 34 -6.06 -5.65 1.34
N PHE A 35 -4.73 -5.54 1.32
CA PHE A 35 -3.95 -5.10 2.47
C PHE A 35 -4.39 -3.71 2.91
N ALA A 36 -4.50 -2.75 1.98
CA ALA A 36 -4.96 -1.40 2.29
C ALA A 36 -6.34 -1.39 2.97
N LEU A 37 -7.28 -2.25 2.57
CA LEU A 37 -8.62 -2.31 3.18
C LEU A 37 -8.60 -2.70 4.68
N ASN A 38 -7.57 -3.42 5.13
CA ASN A 38 -7.43 -3.82 6.53
C ASN A 38 -6.81 -2.72 7.41
N TYR A 39 -6.44 -1.57 6.86
CA TYR A 39 -5.82 -0.47 7.61
C TYR A 39 -6.50 0.87 7.33
N HIS A 40 -6.80 1.64 8.39
CA HIS A 40 -7.25 3.03 8.29
C HIS A 40 -6.18 3.95 7.73
N ARG A 41 -4.92 3.71 8.10
CA ARG A 41 -3.75 4.46 7.62
C ARG A 41 -2.67 3.53 7.12
N ILE A 42 -2.12 3.87 5.96
CA ILE A 42 -1.12 3.10 5.25
C ILE A 42 -0.01 4.04 4.80
N ASP A 43 1.22 3.75 5.16
CA ASP A 43 2.39 4.38 4.56
C ASP A 43 2.64 3.81 3.16
N VAL A 44 2.57 4.69 2.16
CA VAL A 44 2.95 4.39 0.78
C VAL A 44 4.16 5.23 0.42
N THR A 45 5.29 4.56 0.22
CA THR A 45 6.57 5.18 -0.08
C THR A 45 7.07 4.68 -1.43
N ASP A 46 7.21 5.61 -2.37
CA ASP A 46 7.78 5.31 -3.68
C ASP A 46 9.30 5.23 -3.55
N THR A 47 9.88 4.14 -4.03
CA THR A 47 11.34 3.96 -4.04
C THR A 47 11.80 3.61 -5.46
N PRO A 48 13.08 3.82 -5.81
CA PRO A 48 13.61 3.48 -7.12
C PRO A 48 13.43 2.00 -7.50
N TYR A 49 13.24 1.14 -6.50
CA TYR A 49 13.08 -0.30 -6.65
C TYR A 49 11.63 -0.77 -6.67
N GLY A 50 10.67 0.13 -6.41
CA GLY A 50 9.25 -0.19 -6.34
C GLY A 50 8.48 0.57 -5.25
N LEU A 51 7.19 0.30 -5.17
CA LEU A 51 6.26 0.99 -4.28
C LEU A 51 6.18 0.21 -2.97
N LYS A 52 6.74 0.77 -1.89
CA LYS A 52 6.66 0.18 -0.55
C LYS A 52 5.34 0.58 0.11
N ILE A 53 4.66 -0.41 0.68
CA ILE A 53 3.37 -0.27 1.36
C ILE A 53 3.51 -0.87 2.75
N ARG A 54 3.14 -0.11 3.78
CA ARG A 54 3.11 -0.53 5.17
C ARG A 54 1.85 -0.05 5.84
N GLY A 55 1.18 -0.90 6.60
CA GLY A 55 -0.01 -0.50 7.35
C GLY A 55 0.42 0.14 8.67
N THR A 56 -0.08 1.34 8.97
CA THR A 56 0.23 2.04 10.22
C THR A 56 -0.87 1.87 11.26
N VAL A 57 -2.14 1.97 10.85
CA VAL A 57 -3.29 1.86 11.76
C VAL A 57 -4.27 0.81 11.22
N PRO A 58 -4.47 -0.34 11.88
CA PRO A 58 -5.41 -1.36 11.43
C PRO A 58 -6.88 -0.91 11.60
N VAL A 59 -7.78 -1.47 10.79
CA VAL A 59 -9.24 -1.32 10.97
C VAL A 59 -9.70 -2.38 11.98
N GLY A 60 -10.24 -1.97 13.12
CA GLY A 60 -10.77 -2.88 14.14
C GLY A 60 -10.02 -2.92 15.48
N MET A 61 -9.32 -1.83 15.85
CA MET A 61 -8.98 -1.55 17.26
C MET A 61 -10.11 -0.80 17.95
#